data_AF-A0AAI9TRU3-F1
#
_entry.id   AF-A0AAI9TRU3-F1
#
_cell.length_a   1.000
_cell.length_b   1.000
_cell.length_c   1.000
_cell.angle_alpha   90.00
_cell.angle_beta   90.00
_cell.angle_gamma   90.00
#
_symmetry.space_group_name_H-M   'P 1'
#
loop_
_entity.id
_entity.type
_entity.pdbx_description
1 polymer ?
#
loop_
_entity_poly.entity_id
_entity_poly.type
_entity_poly.pdbx_seq_one_letter_code
_entity_poly.pdbx_strand_id
1 'polypeptide(L)'
;MAFCTLWRSSRLDSETDNGPAKTEGSTNATNILVCFDLDDESVLQLRHVLQNADLRKWEEEPFLMLEFALSIVVEQCEDDLWSFQEPVRNIERTRDKYIFEETSNDGKTFKLLVKRYNQLHELSRHLIHISETMDAASNNLGAIVRDHDLWVGSNSRPSAATKRLSKALLLRENMISNLNFRAKAFVGRMDNEIKCASNFVAVGDSNISKGILAQTRNEGKVLSETVSALTLLFLPSTFISGFFGMNFFTLESNEITQKLQWETHPKIWIFFACAIPITILGFFRFMLNFHFGSFIKDTQGLIRDIYQGKPLVLGESNLGISRNFGFSKRATLRTTS
;
A
#
# COMPACT_ATOMS: atom_id res chain seq x y z
N MET A 1 -17.96 22.07 18.11
CA MET A 1 -19.09 22.32 19.02
C MET A 1 -18.61 22.27 20.47
N ALA A 2 -18.94 23.28 21.28
CA ALA A 2 -18.67 23.28 22.72
C ALA A 2 -19.85 23.87 23.50
N PHE A 3 -20.04 23.38 24.73
CA PHE A 3 -21.11 23.80 25.62
C PHE A 3 -20.57 24.15 27.00
N CYS A 4 -21.14 25.17 27.62
CA CYS A 4 -20.84 25.55 28.99
C CYS A 4 -22.14 25.98 29.68
N THR A 5 -22.36 25.53 30.91
CA THR A 5 -23.46 26.02 31.74
C THR A 5 -22.93 26.98 32.80
N LEU A 6 -23.61 28.11 32.97
CA LEU A 6 -23.29 29.11 33.97
C LEU A 6 -24.52 29.36 34.84
N TRP A 7 -24.36 29.20 36.15
CA TRP A 7 -25.37 29.57 37.12
C TRP A 7 -25.15 31.00 37.61
N ARG A 8 -26.11 31.90 37.35
CA ARG A 8 -26.11 33.28 37.85
C ARG A 8 -27.20 33.44 38.90
N SER A 9 -26.83 33.75 40.14
CA SER A 9 -27.78 34.20 41.16
C SER A 9 -27.77 35.73 41.20
N SER A 10 -28.89 36.38 40.87
CA SER A 10 -29.00 37.83 41.09
C SER A 10 -29.43 38.10 42.54
N ARG A 11 -28.45 38.28 43.42
CA ARG A 11 -28.70 38.97 44.68
C ARG A 11 -28.67 40.47 44.36
N LEU A 12 -29.83 41.07 44.19
CA LEU A 12 -29.95 42.53 44.29
C LEU A 12 -29.75 42.86 45.77
N ASP A 13 -28.58 43.37 46.12
CA ASP A 13 -28.39 44.03 47.41
C ASP A 13 -29.33 45.26 47.38
N SER A 14 -30.51 45.11 47.97
CA SER A 14 -31.37 46.25 48.27
C SER A 14 -30.59 47.16 49.21
N GLU A 15 -30.05 48.26 48.69
CA GLU A 15 -29.61 49.35 49.53
C GLU A 15 -30.75 49.70 50.51
N THR A 16 -30.36 49.77 51.77
CA THR A 16 -31.14 50.17 52.95
C THR A 16 -32.23 51.18 52.65
N ASP A 17 -33.49 50.75 52.71
CA ASP A 17 -34.59 51.62 53.09
C ASP A 17 -35.44 50.92 54.16
N ASN A 18 -35.65 51.63 55.27
CA ASN A 18 -36.25 51.11 56.50
C ASN A 18 -37.77 50.99 56.32
N GLY A 19 -38.24 49.81 55.89
CA GLY A 19 -39.65 49.42 55.85
C GLY A 19 -39.85 47.96 56.28
N PRO A 20 -41.04 47.58 56.79
CA PRO A 20 -41.22 46.29 57.44
C PRO A 20 -40.99 45.14 56.47
N ALA A 21 -40.20 44.17 56.92
CA ALA A 21 -39.72 43.03 56.16
C ALA A 21 -40.85 42.29 55.43
N LYS A 22 -40.90 42.46 54.10
CA LYS A 22 -41.54 41.49 53.21
C LYS A 22 -40.60 40.29 53.08
N THR A 23 -40.84 39.25 53.86
CA THR A 23 -40.32 37.90 53.61
C THR A 23 -40.92 37.37 52.32
N GLU A 24 -40.29 37.67 51.18
CA GLU A 24 -40.37 36.92 49.92
C GLU A 24 -39.26 37.42 48.99
N GLY A 25 -38.01 37.20 49.40
CA GLY A 25 -36.87 37.37 48.53
C GLY A 25 -36.82 36.22 47.53
N SER A 26 -37.61 36.30 46.45
CA SER A 26 -37.44 35.41 45.30
C SER A 26 -36.02 35.62 44.76
N THR A 27 -35.15 34.64 44.99
CA THR A 27 -33.80 34.67 44.44
C THR A 27 -33.95 34.33 42.96
N ASN A 28 -33.96 35.34 42.08
CA ASN A 28 -33.97 35.11 40.63
C ASN A 28 -32.63 34.48 40.24
N ALA A 29 -32.55 33.16 40.33
CA ALA A 29 -31.48 32.43 39.68
C ALA A 29 -31.71 32.46 38.17
N THR A 30 -30.65 32.32 37.39
CA THR A 30 -30.73 32.11 35.95
C THR A 30 -29.62 31.15 35.56
N ASN A 31 -29.96 30.05 34.90
CA ASN A 31 -28.99 29.14 34.32
C ASN A 31 -28.85 29.47 32.83
N ILE A 32 -27.62 29.69 32.40
CA ILE A 32 -27.27 30.14 31.05
C ILE A 32 -26.48 29.01 30.40
N LEU A 33 -27.02 28.43 29.32
CA LEU A 33 -26.29 27.52 28.45
C LEU A 33 -25.62 28.33 27.33
N VAL A 34 -24.30 28.35 27.32
CA VAL A 34 -23.48 28.96 26.28
C VAL A 34 -23.08 27.88 25.29
N CYS A 35 -23.37 28.14 24.02
CA CYS A 35 -23.17 27.22 22.91
C CYS A 35 -22.18 27.84 21.92
N PHE A 36 -21.14 27.10 21.53
CA PHE A 36 -20.10 27.54 20.59
C PHE A 36 -20.04 26.62 19.37
N ASP A 37 -19.95 27.22 18.19
CA ASP A 37 -19.80 26.52 16.90
C ASP A 37 -20.87 25.44 16.70
N LEU A 38 -22.14 25.83 16.88
CA LEU A 38 -23.29 25.00 16.49
C LEU A 38 -23.71 25.41 15.08
N ASP A 39 -23.96 24.41 14.24
CA ASP A 39 -24.63 24.55 12.96
C ASP A 39 -26.15 24.77 13.13
N ASP A 40 -26.82 25.22 12.06
CA ASP A 40 -28.24 25.56 12.08
C ASP A 40 -29.14 24.36 12.45
N GLU A 41 -28.76 23.14 12.06
CA GLU A 41 -29.52 21.92 12.36
C GLU A 41 -29.43 21.58 13.86
N SER A 42 -28.22 21.60 14.42
CA SER A 42 -27.99 21.42 15.86
C SER A 42 -28.71 22.48 16.70
N VAL A 43 -28.77 23.74 16.24
CA VAL A 43 -29.51 24.80 16.94
C VAL A 43 -31.02 24.53 16.96
N LEU A 44 -31.57 24.08 15.82
CA LEU A 44 -32.99 23.74 15.72
C LEU A 44 -33.33 22.55 16.61
N GLN A 45 -32.49 21.51 16.61
CA GLN A 45 -32.66 20.34 17.45
C GLN A 45 -32.59 20.69 18.93
N LEU A 46 -31.59 21.49 19.34
CA LEU A 46 -31.48 21.97 20.72
C LEU A 46 -32.72 22.75 21.16
N ARG A 47 -33.21 23.65 20.31
CA ARG A 47 -34.42 24.42 20.59
C ARG A 47 -35.63 23.50 20.75
N HIS A 48 -35.78 22.50 19.89
CA HIS A 48 -36.89 21.55 19.97
C HIS A 48 -36.86 20.75 21.27
N VAL A 49 -35.68 20.22 21.64
CA VAL A 49 -35.49 19.46 22.88
C VAL A 49 -35.78 20.32 24.11
N LEU A 50 -35.28 21.56 24.14
CA LEU A 50 -35.49 22.49 25.25
C LEU A 50 -36.96 22.95 25.39
N GLN A 51 -37.68 23.12 24.28
CA GLN A 51 -39.10 23.49 24.32
C GLN A 51 -39.99 22.40 24.92
N ASN A 52 -39.62 21.14 24.71
CA ASN A 52 -40.34 19.99 25.22
C ASN A 52 -39.89 19.58 26.64
N ALA A 53 -38.82 20.17 27.15
CA ALA A 53 -38.26 19.84 28.45
C ALA A 53 -39.08 20.43 29.61
N ASP A 54 -39.30 19.64 30.66
CA ASP A 54 -39.81 20.13 31.94
C ASP A 54 -38.69 20.84 32.70
N LEU A 55 -38.48 22.12 32.37
CA LEU A 55 -37.45 22.94 33.00
C LEU A 55 -37.78 23.33 34.44
N ARG A 56 -38.94 22.99 35.01
CA ARG A 56 -39.34 23.43 36.36
C ARG A 56 -38.41 22.93 37.48
N LYS A 57 -37.63 21.89 37.22
CA LYS A 57 -36.71 21.25 38.19
C LYS A 57 -35.26 21.71 38.08
N TRP A 58 -34.98 22.71 37.25
CA TRP A 58 -33.63 23.22 37.04
C TRP A 58 -32.98 23.83 38.30
N GLU A 59 -33.78 24.34 39.23
CA GLU A 59 -33.31 24.84 40.55
C GLU A 59 -32.80 23.72 41.46
N GLU A 60 -33.32 22.51 41.28
CA GLU A 60 -32.87 21.34 42.04
C GLU A 60 -31.66 20.66 41.39
N GLU A 61 -31.34 20.97 40.12
CA GLU A 61 -30.38 20.19 39.32
C GLU A 61 -29.61 21.05 38.30
N PRO A 62 -28.40 21.54 38.64
CA PRO A 62 -27.63 22.46 37.79
C PRO A 62 -27.08 21.80 36.52
N PHE A 63 -26.95 20.47 36.50
CA PHE A 63 -26.44 19.72 35.34
C PHE A 63 -27.53 19.40 34.30
N LEU A 64 -28.80 19.71 34.58
CA LEU A 64 -29.93 19.35 33.71
C LEU A 64 -29.77 19.92 32.29
N MET A 65 -29.27 21.15 32.14
CA MET A 65 -29.04 21.75 30.82
C MET A 65 -27.93 21.06 30.02
N LEU A 66 -26.93 20.49 30.71
CA LEU A 66 -25.87 19.72 30.04
C LEU A 66 -26.39 18.42 29.49
N GLU A 67 -27.41 17.80 30.08
CA GLU A 67 -28.01 16.56 29.54
C GLU A 67 -28.56 16.76 28.12
N PHE A 68 -29.27 17.87 27.90
CA PHE A 68 -29.79 18.22 26.58
C PHE A 68 -28.67 18.54 25.59
N ALA A 69 -27.66 19.31 26.01
CA ALA A 69 -26.49 19.59 25.16
C ALA A 69 -25.75 18.30 24.78
N LEU A 70 -25.51 17.42 25.75
CA LEU A 70 -24.84 16.14 25.54
C LEU A 70 -25.64 15.24 24.61
N SER A 71 -26.98 15.31 24.60
CA SER A 71 -27.79 14.52 23.68
C SER A 71 -27.44 14.80 22.22
N ILE A 72 -27.22 16.08 21.88
CA ILE A 72 -26.83 16.54 20.54
C ILE A 72 -25.38 16.16 20.25
N VAL A 73 -24.48 16.30 21.22
CA VAL A 73 -23.07 15.89 21.05
C VAL A 73 -22.98 14.40 20.72
N VAL A 74 -23.72 13.54 21.43
CA VAL A 74 -23.69 12.10 21.17
C VAL A 74 -24.20 11.76 19.78
N GLU A 75 -25.29 12.41 19.35
CA GLU A 75 -25.87 12.21 18.02
C GLU A 75 -24.92 12.66 16.91
N GLN A 76 -24.35 13.87 17.02
CA GLN A 76 -23.35 14.36 16.08
C GLN A 76 -22.13 13.45 16.03
N CYS A 77 -21.64 12.99 17.19
CA CYS A 77 -20.53 12.04 17.26
C CYS A 77 -20.86 10.72 16.56
N GLU A 78 -22.09 10.22 16.71
CA GLU A 78 -22.55 9.03 16.04
C GLU A 78 -22.56 9.23 14.52
N ASP A 79 -23.20 10.29 14.03
CA ASP A 79 -23.31 10.60 12.60
C ASP A 79 -21.94 10.81 11.94
N ASP A 80 -21.08 11.61 12.56
CA ASP A 80 -19.72 11.86 12.10
C ASP A 80 -18.94 10.54 11.97
N LEU A 81 -19.06 9.65 12.96
CA LEU A 81 -18.36 8.36 12.93
C LEU A 81 -18.93 7.41 11.87
N TRP A 82 -20.26 7.35 11.73
CA TRP A 82 -20.90 6.50 10.72
C TRP A 82 -20.59 6.94 9.29
N SER A 83 -20.36 8.24 9.06
CA SER A 83 -19.95 8.77 7.76
C SER A 83 -18.68 8.09 7.21
N PHE A 84 -17.79 7.59 8.09
CA PHE A 84 -16.56 6.91 7.71
C PHE A 84 -16.74 5.42 7.37
N GLN A 85 -17.88 4.80 7.69
CA GLN A 85 -18.09 3.38 7.44
C GLN A 85 -18.01 3.04 5.95
N GLU A 86 -18.69 3.81 5.10
CA GLU A 86 -18.69 3.56 3.65
C GLU A 86 -17.32 3.80 3.00
N PRO A 87 -16.63 4.92 3.25
CA PRO A 87 -15.26 5.13 2.75
C PRO A 87 -14.30 3.99 3.12
N VAL A 88 -14.28 3.58 4.40
CA VAL A 88 -13.40 2.49 4.87
C VAL A 88 -13.75 1.18 4.15
N ARG A 89 -15.04 0.84 4.10
CA ARG A 89 -15.51 -0.38 3.44
C ARG A 89 -15.21 -0.39 1.93
N ASN A 90 -15.25 0.77 1.28
CA ASN A 90 -14.92 0.90 -0.14
C ASN A 90 -13.44 0.62 -0.39
N ILE A 91 -12.55 1.10 0.47
CA ILE A 91 -11.11 0.79 0.40
C ILE A 91 -10.86 -0.71 0.58
N GLU A 92 -11.50 -1.33 1.58
CA GLU A 92 -11.39 -2.77 1.83
C GLU A 92 -11.85 -3.59 0.61
N ARG A 93 -13.00 -3.25 0.02
CA ARG A 93 -13.57 -3.96 -1.15
C ARG A 93 -12.76 -3.78 -2.42
N THR A 94 -12.15 -2.62 -2.61
CA THR A 94 -11.38 -2.35 -3.82
C THR A 94 -10.03 -3.07 -3.82
N ARG A 95 -9.61 -3.67 -2.70
CA ARG A 95 -8.35 -4.43 -2.57
C ARG A 95 -8.15 -5.46 -3.67
N ASP A 96 -9.15 -6.30 -3.92
CA ASP A 96 -9.00 -7.44 -4.83
C ASP A 96 -8.96 -7.00 -6.30
N LYS A 97 -9.65 -5.91 -6.66
CA LYS A 97 -9.69 -5.41 -8.05
C LYS A 97 -8.32 -5.00 -8.58
N TYR A 98 -7.48 -4.42 -7.73
CA TYR A 98 -6.15 -3.94 -8.15
C TYR A 98 -5.10 -5.05 -8.24
N ILE A 99 -5.35 -6.23 -7.65
CA ILE A 99 -4.43 -7.38 -7.73
C ILE A 99 -4.49 -8.03 -9.13
N PHE A 100 -5.62 -7.91 -9.83
CA PHE A 100 -5.83 -8.61 -11.11
C PHE A 100 -5.55 -7.76 -12.38
N GLU A 101 -5.30 -6.45 -12.27
CA GLU A 101 -5.00 -5.56 -13.41
C GLU A 101 -3.50 -5.49 -13.78
N GLU A 102 -2.70 -6.46 -13.33
CA GLU A 102 -1.24 -6.52 -13.50
C GLU A 102 -0.77 -6.93 -14.92
N THR A 103 -1.41 -6.47 -16.00
CA THR A 103 -1.10 -7.00 -17.35
C THR A 103 -1.04 -6.04 -18.55
N SER A 104 -1.04 -4.70 -18.43
CA SER A 104 -1.03 -3.92 -19.70
C SER A 104 -0.27 -2.58 -19.83
N ASN A 105 0.10 -1.84 -18.78
CA ASN A 105 0.93 -0.65 -19.00
C ASN A 105 1.56 -0.10 -17.71
N ASP A 106 2.88 -0.22 -17.60
CA ASP A 106 3.67 0.11 -16.40
C ASP A 106 3.36 1.53 -15.83
N GLY A 107 3.21 2.52 -16.74
CA GLY A 107 2.91 3.90 -16.34
C GLY A 107 1.49 4.14 -15.79
N LYS A 108 0.48 3.35 -16.20
CA LYS A 108 -0.89 3.49 -15.70
C LYS A 108 -1.03 2.83 -14.32
N THR A 109 -0.40 1.67 -14.13
CA THR A 109 -0.41 0.94 -12.86
C THR A 109 0.23 1.76 -11.74
N PHE A 110 1.39 2.38 -11.99
CA PHE A 110 2.04 3.24 -11.02
C PHE A 110 1.15 4.42 -10.59
N LYS A 111 0.52 5.12 -11.56
CA LYS A 111 -0.38 6.24 -11.26
C LYS A 111 -1.60 5.83 -10.43
N LEU A 112 -2.14 4.64 -10.68
CA LEU A 112 -3.25 4.08 -9.90
C LEU A 112 -2.83 3.73 -8.47
N LEU A 113 -1.66 3.12 -8.28
CA LEU A 113 -1.09 2.80 -6.97
C LEU A 113 -0.87 4.07 -6.13
N VAL A 114 -0.25 5.11 -6.72
CA VAL A 114 -0.05 6.40 -6.05
C VAL A 114 -1.39 7.03 -5.65
N LYS A 115 -2.38 7.02 -6.55
CA LYS A 115 -3.73 7.54 -6.24
C LYS A 115 -4.36 6.79 -5.07
N ARG A 116 -4.26 5.46 -5.08
CA ARG A 116 -4.79 4.62 -3.99
C ARG A 116 -4.09 4.90 -2.67
N TYR A 117 -2.75 5.00 -2.68
CA TYR A 117 -1.97 5.28 -1.47
C TYR A 117 -2.32 6.63 -0.86
N ASN A 118 -2.51 7.66 -1.69
CA ASN A 118 -3.00 8.96 -1.24
C ASN A 118 -4.40 8.85 -0.62
N GLN A 119 -5.33 8.11 -1.23
CA GLN A 119 -6.67 7.90 -0.67
C GLN A 119 -6.64 7.20 0.69
N LEU A 120 -5.79 6.17 0.85
CA LEU A 120 -5.59 5.48 2.13
C LEU A 120 -5.07 6.45 3.21
N HIS A 121 -4.08 7.29 2.88
CA HIS A 121 -3.49 8.25 3.82
C HIS A 121 -4.43 9.40 4.18
N GLU A 122 -5.12 9.98 3.21
CA GLU A 122 -6.10 11.04 3.45
C GLU A 122 -7.23 10.52 4.35
N LEU A 123 -7.78 9.35 4.06
CA LEU A 123 -8.82 8.74 4.91
C LEU A 123 -8.28 8.42 6.31
N SER A 124 -7.06 7.87 6.40
CA SER A 124 -6.42 7.59 7.69
C SER A 124 -6.24 8.87 8.52
N ARG A 125 -5.87 10.00 7.91
CA ARG A 125 -5.74 11.28 8.62
C ARG A 125 -7.07 11.73 9.21
N HIS A 126 -8.15 11.68 8.42
CA HIS A 126 -9.48 12.05 8.91
C HIS A 126 -9.97 11.11 10.03
N LEU A 127 -9.68 9.81 9.93
CA LEU A 127 -10.00 8.83 10.97
C LEU A 127 -9.21 9.05 12.27
N ILE A 128 -7.96 9.49 12.18
CA ILE A 128 -7.18 9.89 13.35
C ILE A 128 -7.83 11.12 14.01
N HIS A 129 -8.17 12.15 13.23
CA HIS A 129 -8.80 13.35 13.78
C HIS A 129 -10.16 13.10 14.44
N ILE A 130 -11.02 12.27 13.84
CA ILE A 130 -12.28 11.90 14.49
C ILE A 130 -12.02 11.09 15.76
N SER A 131 -11.03 10.19 15.78
CA SER A 131 -10.65 9.45 16.99
C SER A 131 -10.14 10.38 18.09
N GLU A 132 -9.32 11.38 17.76
CA GLU A 132 -8.85 12.40 18.70
C GLU A 132 -10.02 13.20 19.28
N THR A 133 -10.98 13.56 18.42
CA THR A 133 -12.20 14.28 18.83
C THR A 133 -13.08 13.42 19.75
N MET A 134 -13.22 12.12 19.46
CA MET A 134 -13.94 11.17 20.31
C MET A 134 -13.25 10.96 21.66
N ASP A 135 -11.92 10.92 21.70
CA ASP A 135 -11.15 10.86 22.95
C ASP A 135 -11.39 12.12 23.80
N ALA A 136 -11.40 13.31 23.20
CA ALA A 136 -11.73 14.55 23.88
C ALA A 136 -13.18 14.55 24.42
N ALA A 137 -14.15 14.13 23.60
CA ALA A 137 -15.55 14.01 24.02
C ALA A 137 -15.72 13.01 25.18
N SER A 138 -15.07 11.85 25.09
CA SER A 138 -15.09 10.82 26.14
C SER A 138 -14.49 11.32 27.45
N ASN A 139 -13.35 12.02 27.38
CA ASN A 139 -12.69 12.59 28.57
C ASN A 139 -13.53 13.68 29.23
N ASN A 140 -14.13 14.57 28.42
CA ASN A 140 -14.98 15.65 28.91
C ASN A 140 -16.27 15.11 29.54
N LEU A 141 -16.92 14.14 28.91
CA LEU A 141 -18.14 13.54 29.46
C LEU A 141 -17.85 12.78 30.75
N GLY A 142 -16.73 12.04 30.82
CA GLY A 142 -16.28 11.43 32.06
C GLY A 142 -15.98 12.46 33.17
N ALA A 143 -15.48 13.64 32.83
CA ALA A 143 -15.30 14.73 33.79
C ALA A 143 -16.65 15.26 34.30
N ILE A 144 -17.63 15.48 33.40
CA ILE A 144 -18.98 15.91 33.78
C ILE A 144 -19.66 14.89 34.70
N VAL A 145 -19.55 13.59 34.41
CA VAL A 145 -20.09 12.52 35.27
C VAL A 145 -19.45 12.55 36.66
N ARG A 146 -18.11 12.68 36.74
CA ARG A 146 -17.40 12.79 38.02
C ARG A 146 -17.81 14.02 38.82
N ASP A 147 -17.89 15.18 38.16
CA ASP A 147 -18.29 16.43 38.81
C ASP A 147 -19.73 16.38 39.31
N HIS A 148 -20.62 15.76 38.53
CA HIS A 148 -22.00 15.49 38.93
C HIS A 148 -22.03 14.57 40.16
N ASP A 149 -21.29 13.46 40.17
CA ASP A 149 -21.27 12.53 41.31
C ASP A 149 -20.70 13.16 42.59
N LEU A 150 -19.67 14.02 42.47
CA LEU A 150 -19.15 14.81 43.58
C LEU A 150 -20.20 15.78 44.13
N TRP A 151 -20.91 16.47 43.23
CA TRP A 151 -21.99 17.38 43.60
C TRP A 151 -23.15 16.63 44.29
N VAL A 152 -23.56 15.48 43.75
CA VAL A 152 -24.58 14.62 44.37
C VAL A 152 -24.16 14.14 45.76
N GLY A 153 -22.89 13.77 45.94
CA GLY A 153 -22.34 13.36 47.24
C GLY A 153 -22.31 14.49 48.27
N SER A 154 -22.15 15.74 47.84
CA SER A 154 -22.20 16.92 48.70
C SER A 154 -23.63 17.32 49.13
N ASN A 155 -24.64 16.89 48.37
CA ASN A 155 -26.05 17.17 48.65
C ASN A 155 -26.65 16.13 49.61
N SER A 156 -27.21 16.59 50.72
CA SER A 156 -27.67 15.69 51.81
C SER A 156 -28.87 14.81 51.43
N ARG A 157 -29.63 15.15 50.39
CA ARG A 157 -30.81 14.39 49.91
C ARG A 157 -30.96 14.51 48.38
N PRO A 158 -30.42 13.56 47.60
CA PRO A 158 -30.59 13.57 46.14
C PRO A 158 -32.05 13.33 45.74
N SER A 159 -32.60 14.23 44.92
CA SER A 159 -33.93 14.14 44.33
C SER A 159 -34.07 12.91 43.41
N ALA A 160 -35.29 12.46 43.15
CA ALA A 160 -35.55 11.43 42.14
C ALA A 160 -35.09 11.91 40.73
N ALA A 161 -35.16 13.22 40.47
CA ALA A 161 -34.67 13.83 39.24
C ALA A 161 -33.15 13.69 39.10
N THR A 162 -32.39 14.00 40.16
CA THR A 162 -30.93 13.82 40.23
C THR A 162 -30.51 12.38 39.98
N LYS A 163 -31.18 11.40 40.61
CA LYS A 163 -30.89 9.97 40.37
C LYS A 163 -31.15 9.54 38.92
N ARG A 164 -32.19 10.11 38.29
CA ARG A 164 -32.49 9.86 36.87
C ARG A 164 -31.41 10.48 35.99
N LEU A 165 -30.96 11.69 36.31
CA LEU A 165 -29.88 12.36 35.61
C LEU A 165 -28.55 11.62 35.73
N SER A 166 -28.14 11.16 36.91
CA SER A 166 -26.96 10.29 37.09
C SER A 166 -26.96 9.13 36.08
N LYS A 167 -28.09 8.42 35.99
CA LYS A 167 -28.24 7.29 35.06
C LYS A 167 -28.18 7.71 33.60
N ALA A 168 -28.78 8.85 33.25
CA ALA A 168 -28.73 9.39 31.90
C ALA A 168 -27.30 9.79 31.50
N LEU A 169 -26.57 10.48 32.38
CA LEU A 169 -25.17 10.87 32.14
C LEU A 169 -24.27 9.63 31.99
N LEU A 170 -24.41 8.63 32.86
CA LEU A 170 -23.70 7.35 32.74
C LEU A 170 -24.02 6.63 31.42
N LEU A 171 -25.27 6.67 30.96
CA LEU A 171 -25.65 6.09 29.67
C LEU A 171 -24.94 6.81 28.52
N ARG A 172 -24.91 8.15 28.54
CA ARG A 172 -24.23 8.97 27.53
C ARG A 172 -22.71 8.73 27.53
N GLU A 173 -22.10 8.63 28.71
CA GLU A 173 -20.67 8.31 28.85
C GLU A 173 -20.34 6.97 28.20
N ASN A 174 -21.14 5.95 28.49
CA ASN A 174 -20.98 4.63 27.88
C ASN A 174 -21.17 4.66 26.36
N MET A 175 -22.15 5.44 25.86
CA MET A 175 -22.36 5.60 24.41
C MET A 175 -21.14 6.21 23.73
N ILE A 176 -20.61 7.34 24.24
CA ILE A 176 -19.40 7.97 23.69
C ILE A 176 -18.19 7.05 23.81
N SER A 177 -18.02 6.33 24.92
CA SER A 177 -16.92 5.36 25.05
C SER A 177 -17.01 4.25 24.00
N ASN A 178 -18.21 3.77 23.70
CA ASN A 178 -18.42 2.77 22.65
C ASN A 178 -18.11 3.32 21.25
N LEU A 179 -18.54 4.55 20.95
CA LEU A 179 -18.19 5.24 19.71
C LEU A 179 -16.67 5.44 19.59
N ASN A 180 -16.00 5.80 20.68
CA ASN A 180 -14.54 5.93 20.73
C ASN A 180 -13.82 4.60 20.44
N PHE A 181 -14.26 3.49 21.03
CA PHE A 181 -13.71 2.17 20.69
C PHE A 181 -13.85 1.84 19.21
N ARG A 182 -14.97 2.23 18.61
CA ARG A 182 -15.21 2.04 17.18
C ARG A 182 -14.34 2.95 16.31
N ALA A 183 -14.13 4.20 16.69
CA ALA A 183 -13.19 5.10 16.02
C ALA A 183 -11.76 4.52 16.01
N LYS A 184 -11.29 4.04 17.18
CA LYS A 184 -10.00 3.36 17.30
C LYS A 184 -9.91 2.09 16.45
N ALA A 185 -11.00 1.33 16.36
CA ALA A 185 -11.06 0.17 15.47
C ALA A 185 -10.94 0.56 13.98
N PHE A 186 -11.54 1.68 13.55
CA PHE A 186 -11.38 2.18 12.17
C PHE A 186 -9.94 2.63 11.88
N VAL A 187 -9.29 3.32 12.83
CA VAL A 187 -7.86 3.67 12.70
C VAL A 187 -7.01 2.41 12.56
N GLY A 188 -7.24 1.39 13.41
CA GLY A 188 -6.51 0.12 13.32
C GLY A 188 -6.75 -0.63 12.00
N ARG A 189 -7.96 -0.58 11.46
CA ARG A 189 -8.26 -1.16 10.12
C ARG A 189 -7.52 -0.45 9.01
N MET A 190 -7.48 0.89 9.03
CA MET A 190 -6.76 1.66 8.01
C MET A 190 -5.25 1.44 8.06
N ASP A 191 -4.66 1.35 9.25
CA ASP A 191 -3.24 1.02 9.41
C ASP A 191 -2.92 -0.37 8.82
N ASN A 192 -3.80 -1.36 9.05
CA ASN A 192 -3.66 -2.68 8.46
C ASN A 192 -3.77 -2.63 6.92
N GLU A 193 -4.67 -1.84 6.36
CA GLU A 193 -4.80 -1.69 4.90
C GLU A 193 -3.59 -0.96 4.28
N ILE A 194 -3.04 0.05 4.95
CA ILE A 194 -1.79 0.71 4.52
C ILE A 194 -0.62 -0.27 4.53
N LYS A 195 -0.48 -1.08 5.60
CA LYS A 195 0.53 -2.14 5.70
C LYS A 195 0.36 -3.19 4.62
N CYS A 196 -0.87 -3.64 4.37
CA CYS A 196 -1.18 -4.59 3.31
C CYS A 196 -0.78 -4.04 1.94
N ALA A 197 -1.13 -2.80 1.63
CA ALA A 197 -0.76 -2.14 0.38
C ALA A 197 0.77 -2.05 0.21
N SER A 198 1.51 -1.69 1.27
CA SER A 198 2.97 -1.62 1.25
C SER A 198 3.62 -3.00 1.01
N ASN A 199 3.16 -4.02 1.74
CA ASN A 199 3.63 -5.39 1.56
C ASN A 199 3.36 -5.92 0.15
N PHE A 200 2.21 -5.57 -0.43
CA PHE A 200 1.87 -5.94 -1.80
C PHE A 200 2.85 -5.33 -2.83
N VAL A 201 3.16 -4.03 -2.69
CA VAL A 201 4.16 -3.36 -3.55
C VAL A 201 5.53 -4.05 -3.42
N ALA A 202 5.97 -4.36 -2.20
CA ALA A 202 7.23 -5.07 -1.98
C ALA A 202 7.28 -6.47 -2.62
N VAL A 203 6.15 -7.19 -2.63
CA VAL A 203 6.03 -8.49 -3.34
C VAL A 203 6.08 -8.30 -4.85
N GLY A 204 5.40 -7.27 -5.38
CA GLY A 204 5.46 -6.90 -6.80
C GLY A 204 6.89 -6.62 -7.26
N ASP A 205 7.61 -5.76 -6.54
CA ASP A 205 9.02 -5.45 -6.83
C ASP A 205 9.93 -6.69 -6.78
N SER A 206 9.68 -7.59 -5.82
CA SER A 206 10.42 -8.84 -5.70
C SER A 206 10.16 -9.79 -6.88
N ASN A 207 8.93 -9.84 -7.39
CA ASN A 207 8.58 -10.66 -8.56
C ASN A 207 9.20 -10.09 -9.84
N ILE A 208 9.16 -8.76 -10.02
CA ILE A 208 9.83 -8.08 -11.14
C ILE A 208 11.34 -8.34 -11.10
N SER A 209 11.97 -8.18 -9.93
CA SER A 209 13.39 -8.46 -9.72
C SER A 209 13.76 -9.90 -10.06
N LYS A 210 12.95 -10.88 -9.63
CA LYS A 210 13.13 -12.30 -10.01
C LYS A 210 13.01 -12.51 -11.52
N GLY A 211 12.07 -11.84 -12.18
CA GLY A 211 11.93 -11.87 -13.64
C GLY A 211 13.18 -11.36 -14.36
N ILE A 212 13.69 -10.21 -13.93
CA ILE A 212 14.94 -9.62 -14.45
C ILE A 212 16.11 -10.58 -14.21
N LEU A 213 16.27 -11.10 -12.99
CA LEU A 213 17.31 -12.08 -12.65
C LEU A 213 17.23 -13.35 -13.52
N ALA A 214 16.02 -13.85 -13.80
CA ALA A 214 15.83 -14.99 -14.69
C ALA A 214 16.22 -14.66 -16.13
N GLN A 215 15.85 -13.47 -16.62
CA GLN A 215 16.23 -12.99 -17.95
C GLN A 215 17.75 -12.81 -18.06
N THR A 216 18.39 -12.12 -17.13
CA THR A 216 19.85 -11.92 -17.09
C THR A 216 20.59 -13.24 -16.96
N ARG A 217 20.08 -14.20 -16.17
CA ARG A 217 20.64 -15.54 -16.08
C ARG A 217 20.61 -16.27 -17.42
N ASN A 218 19.51 -16.14 -18.17
CA ASN A 218 19.38 -16.75 -19.49
C ASN A 218 20.34 -16.09 -20.49
N GLU A 219 20.44 -14.76 -20.49
CA GLU A 219 21.38 -14.01 -21.33
C GLU A 219 22.84 -14.38 -21.01
N GLY A 220 23.21 -14.45 -19.72
CA GLY A 220 24.53 -14.88 -19.28
C GLY A 220 24.85 -16.32 -19.66
N LYS A 221 23.85 -17.21 -19.63
CA LYS A 221 23.99 -18.60 -20.10
C LYS A 221 24.28 -18.65 -21.60
N VAL A 222 23.50 -17.95 -22.42
CA VAL A 222 23.69 -17.90 -23.89
C VAL A 222 25.06 -17.32 -24.24
N LEU A 223 25.48 -16.25 -23.54
CA LEU A 223 26.80 -15.65 -23.74
C LEU A 223 27.92 -16.64 -23.37
N SER A 224 27.84 -17.28 -22.20
CA SER A 224 28.83 -18.26 -21.75
C SER A 224 28.94 -19.46 -22.70
N GLU A 225 27.81 -19.95 -23.22
CA GLU A 225 27.76 -21.03 -24.21
C GLU A 225 28.44 -20.61 -25.51
N THR A 226 28.18 -19.40 -25.99
CA THR A 226 28.79 -18.85 -27.21
C THR A 226 30.30 -18.69 -27.07
N VAL A 227 30.76 -18.11 -25.94
CA VAL A 227 32.19 -17.92 -25.68
C VAL A 227 32.91 -19.26 -25.58
N SER A 228 32.31 -20.25 -24.92
CA SER A 228 32.89 -21.60 -24.79
C SER A 228 32.98 -22.32 -26.15
N ALA A 229 31.98 -22.15 -27.03
CA ALA A 229 32.06 -22.67 -28.39
C ALA A 229 33.20 -22.01 -29.18
N LEU A 230 33.37 -20.70 -29.02
CA LEU A 230 34.40 -19.92 -29.69
C LEU A 230 35.82 -20.33 -29.24
N THR A 231 36.02 -20.54 -27.94
CA THR A 231 37.32 -20.99 -27.40
C THR A 231 37.64 -22.40 -27.85
N LEU A 232 36.67 -23.33 -27.88
CA LEU A 232 36.88 -24.69 -28.40
C LEU A 232 37.24 -24.71 -29.89
N LEU A 233 36.73 -23.77 -30.67
CA LEU A 233 37.05 -23.62 -32.10
C LEU A 233 38.47 -23.07 -32.30
N PHE A 234 38.81 -21.98 -31.60
CA PHE A 234 40.05 -21.26 -31.87
C PHE A 234 41.26 -21.81 -31.10
N LEU A 235 41.10 -22.35 -29.90
CA LEU A 235 42.24 -22.81 -29.08
C LEU A 235 43.10 -23.89 -29.78
N PRO A 236 42.52 -24.93 -30.41
CA PRO A 236 43.31 -25.93 -31.14
C PRO A 236 43.94 -25.33 -32.40
N SER A 237 43.20 -24.50 -33.13
CA SER A 237 43.70 -23.83 -34.35
C SER A 237 44.88 -22.91 -34.04
N THR A 238 44.79 -22.13 -32.96
CA THR A 238 45.85 -21.22 -32.51
C THR A 238 47.07 -21.99 -32.01
N PHE A 239 46.89 -23.08 -31.26
CA PHE A 239 48.00 -23.93 -30.80
C PHE A 239 48.78 -24.53 -31.97
N ILE A 240 48.07 -25.08 -32.96
CA ILE A 240 48.68 -25.70 -34.14
C ILE A 240 49.34 -24.62 -35.02
N SER A 241 48.72 -23.46 -35.19
CA SER A 241 49.32 -22.32 -35.88
C SER A 241 50.63 -21.86 -35.21
N GLY A 242 50.69 -21.81 -33.88
CA GLY A 242 51.90 -21.44 -33.14
C GLY A 242 53.01 -22.48 -33.27
N PHE A 243 52.68 -23.76 -33.13
CA PHE A 243 53.64 -24.87 -33.22
C PHE A 243 54.31 -24.95 -34.60
N PHE A 244 53.53 -24.79 -35.68
CA PHE A 244 54.04 -24.84 -37.05
C PHE A 244 54.60 -23.51 -37.55
N GLY A 245 54.13 -22.37 -37.04
CA GLY A 245 54.61 -21.04 -37.43
C GLY A 245 56.07 -20.76 -37.08
N MET A 246 56.61 -21.43 -36.04
CA MET A 246 58.00 -21.24 -35.61
C MET A 246 59.02 -22.10 -36.38
N ASN A 247 58.61 -23.19 -37.03
CA ASN A 247 59.53 -24.20 -37.56
C ASN A 247 59.51 -24.37 -39.09
N PHE A 248 58.53 -23.80 -39.80
CA PHE A 248 58.32 -24.05 -41.23
C PHE A 248 58.74 -22.90 -42.18
N PHE A 249 59.07 -21.73 -41.64
CA PHE A 249 59.50 -20.58 -42.44
C PHE A 249 60.97 -20.25 -42.16
N THR A 250 61.86 -20.64 -43.07
CA THR A 250 63.25 -20.21 -43.08
C THR A 250 63.42 -19.08 -44.09
N LEU A 251 63.81 -17.89 -43.62
CA LEU A 251 64.20 -16.78 -44.47
C LEU A 251 65.65 -17.00 -44.90
N GLU A 252 65.86 -17.54 -46.10
CA GLU A 252 67.21 -17.62 -46.67
C GLU A 252 67.46 -16.37 -47.53
N SER A 253 68.43 -15.54 -47.13
CA SER A 253 68.88 -14.40 -47.93
C SER A 253 69.91 -14.88 -48.94
N ASN A 254 69.54 -14.98 -50.20
CA ASN A 254 70.48 -15.31 -51.26
C ASN A 254 71.28 -14.05 -51.66
N GLU A 255 72.59 -14.05 -51.44
CA GLU A 255 73.48 -12.87 -51.58
C GLU A 255 73.59 -12.32 -53.02
N ILE A 256 73.05 -12.99 -54.04
CA ILE A 256 73.28 -12.61 -55.45
C ILE A 256 72.08 -11.88 -56.09
N THR A 257 70.87 -12.02 -55.55
CA THR A 257 69.70 -11.27 -56.03
C THR A 257 68.80 -10.91 -54.85
N GLN A 258 68.72 -9.62 -54.52
CA GLN A 258 67.83 -9.05 -53.49
C GLN A 258 66.34 -9.32 -53.78
N LYS A 259 65.88 -10.56 -53.61
CA LYS A 259 64.46 -10.92 -53.57
C LYS A 259 64.25 -11.90 -52.43
N LEU A 260 63.48 -11.47 -51.43
CA LEU A 260 62.92 -12.36 -50.42
C LEU A 260 62.00 -13.36 -51.14
N GLN A 261 62.43 -14.62 -51.26
CA GLN A 261 61.57 -15.69 -51.74
C GLN A 261 61.08 -16.50 -50.53
N TRP A 262 59.77 -16.53 -50.37
CA TRP A 262 59.10 -17.34 -49.35
C TRP A 262 59.09 -18.80 -49.83
N GLU A 263 60.16 -19.54 -49.57
CA GLU A 263 60.14 -20.99 -49.84
C GLU A 263 59.31 -21.69 -48.77
N THR A 264 58.15 -22.17 -49.18
CA THR A 264 57.24 -22.91 -48.29
C THR A 264 57.69 -24.37 -48.30
N HIS A 265 58.10 -24.92 -47.16
CA HIS A 265 58.57 -26.30 -47.09
C HIS A 265 57.48 -27.27 -47.59
N PRO A 266 57.78 -28.27 -48.45
CA PRO A 266 56.80 -29.11 -49.16
C PRO A 266 55.90 -30.01 -48.27
N LYS A 267 56.08 -29.96 -46.94
CA LYS A 267 55.28 -30.72 -45.95
C LYS A 267 54.18 -29.90 -45.28
N ILE A 268 53.85 -28.71 -45.80
CA ILE A 268 52.76 -27.87 -45.24
C ILE A 268 51.41 -28.60 -45.19
N TRP A 269 51.22 -29.67 -45.97
CA TRP A 269 50.03 -30.51 -45.92
C TRP A 269 49.82 -31.22 -44.56
N ILE A 270 50.89 -31.46 -43.78
CA ILE A 270 50.81 -32.02 -42.43
C ILE A 270 50.04 -31.10 -41.47
N PHE A 271 50.10 -29.78 -41.69
CA PHE A 271 49.34 -28.79 -40.91
C PHE A 271 47.83 -29.04 -41.07
N PHE A 272 47.35 -29.17 -42.31
CA PHE A 272 45.94 -29.45 -42.57
C PHE A 272 45.53 -30.85 -42.09
N ALA A 273 46.42 -31.84 -42.25
CA ALA A 273 46.17 -33.21 -41.82
C ALA A 273 46.04 -33.37 -40.29
N CYS A 274 46.71 -32.54 -39.49
CA CYS A 274 46.57 -32.55 -38.03
C CYS A 274 45.51 -31.56 -37.51
N ALA A 275 45.40 -30.37 -38.11
CA ALA A 275 44.46 -29.34 -37.64
C ALA A 275 43.01 -29.75 -37.83
N ILE A 276 42.65 -30.24 -39.02
CA ILE A 276 41.26 -30.54 -39.36
C ILE A 276 40.67 -31.62 -38.44
N PRO A 277 41.32 -32.79 -38.21
CA PRO A 277 40.76 -33.82 -37.35
C PRO A 277 40.61 -33.40 -35.88
N ILE A 278 41.57 -32.64 -35.34
CA ILE A 278 41.53 -32.18 -33.95
C ILE A 278 40.38 -31.19 -33.75
N THR A 279 40.17 -30.28 -34.70
CA THR A 279 39.07 -29.32 -34.66
C THR A 279 37.71 -30.01 -34.82
N ILE A 280 37.61 -30.99 -35.73
CA ILE A 280 36.41 -31.82 -35.90
C ILE A 280 36.12 -32.62 -34.62
N LEU A 281 37.14 -33.21 -33.98
CA LEU A 281 36.95 -34.00 -32.76
C LEU A 281 36.50 -33.12 -31.59
N GLY A 282 37.06 -31.92 -31.44
CA GLY A 282 36.64 -30.93 -30.44
C GLY A 282 35.21 -30.44 -30.67
N PHE A 283 34.87 -30.11 -31.92
CA PHE A 283 33.51 -29.71 -32.29
C PHE A 283 32.50 -30.84 -32.11
N PHE A 284 32.87 -32.07 -32.49
CA PHE A 284 32.03 -33.25 -32.32
C PHE A 284 31.79 -33.56 -30.84
N ARG A 285 32.84 -33.49 -30.00
CA ARG A 285 32.70 -33.63 -28.53
C ARG A 285 31.78 -32.56 -27.93
N PHE A 286 31.90 -31.32 -28.39
CA PHE A 286 31.02 -30.23 -27.95
C PHE A 286 29.57 -30.44 -28.39
N MET A 287 29.36 -30.77 -29.67
CA MET A 287 28.04 -31.02 -30.24
C MET A 287 27.35 -32.22 -29.56
N LEU A 288 28.09 -33.30 -29.30
CA LEU A 288 27.58 -34.48 -28.60
C LEU A 288 27.22 -34.17 -27.14
N ASN A 289 28.06 -33.40 -26.42
CA ASN A 289 27.75 -32.97 -25.06
C ASN A 289 26.56 -31.99 -25.01
N PHE A 290 26.44 -31.09 -25.98
CA PHE A 290 25.32 -30.15 -26.08
C PHE A 290 24.00 -30.87 -26.40
N HIS A 291 24.00 -31.79 -27.37
CA HIS A 291 22.82 -32.59 -27.70
C HIS A 291 22.41 -33.52 -26.54
N PHE A 292 23.37 -34.17 -25.87
CA PHE A 292 23.07 -34.97 -24.68
C PHE A 292 22.54 -34.12 -23.53
N GLY A 293 23.13 -32.94 -23.28
CA GLY A 293 22.69 -32.03 -22.23
C GLY A 293 21.29 -31.46 -22.47
N SER A 294 20.94 -31.16 -23.72
CA SER A 294 19.59 -30.75 -24.10
C SER A 294 18.58 -31.90 -23.94
N PHE A 295 18.95 -33.09 -24.42
CA PHE A 295 18.10 -34.29 -24.33
C PHE A 295 17.83 -34.72 -22.87
N ILE A 296 18.84 -34.61 -21.98
CA ILE A 296 18.65 -34.90 -20.54
C ILE A 296 17.76 -33.86 -19.86
N LYS A 297 17.82 -32.58 -20.24
CA LYS A 297 16.94 -31.55 -19.66
C LYS A 297 15.49 -31.72 -20.12
N ASP A 298 15.27 -32.05 -21.38
CA ASP A 298 13.92 -32.29 -21.92
C ASP A 298 13.28 -33.53 -21.28
N THR A 299 14.06 -34.59 -21.06
CA THR A 299 13.57 -35.79 -20.38
C THR A 299 13.26 -35.55 -18.90
N GLN A 300 14.06 -34.74 -18.20
CA GLN A 300 13.75 -34.33 -16.81
C GLN A 300 12.50 -33.43 -16.71
N GLY A 301 12.31 -32.52 -17.66
CA GLY A 301 11.10 -31.68 -17.73
C GLY A 301 9.83 -32.51 -17.91
N LEU A 302 9.88 -33.47 -18.84
CA LEU A 302 8.78 -34.39 -19.13
C LEU A 302 8.44 -35.31 -17.95
N ILE A 303 9.46 -35.81 -17.22
CA ILE A 303 9.25 -36.60 -16.01
C ILE A 303 8.57 -35.78 -14.91
N ARG A 304 9.00 -34.52 -14.69
CA ARG A 304 8.40 -33.64 -13.68
C ARG A 304 6.93 -33.33 -13.97
N ASP A 305 6.59 -33.12 -15.24
CA ASP A 305 5.20 -32.82 -15.64
C ASP A 305 4.28 -34.05 -15.52
N ILE A 306 4.81 -35.26 -15.70
CA ILE A 306 4.12 -36.53 -15.43
C ILE A 306 3.86 -36.70 -13.92
N TYR A 307 4.86 -36.42 -13.07
CA TYR A 307 4.71 -36.52 -11.61
C TYR A 307 3.75 -35.47 -11.02
N GLN A 308 3.54 -34.33 -11.68
CA GLN A 308 2.59 -33.29 -11.27
C GLN A 308 1.16 -33.48 -11.82
N GLY A 309 0.88 -34.59 -12.54
CA GLY A 309 -0.48 -34.97 -12.92
C GLY A 309 -1.15 -34.10 -13.98
N LYS A 310 -0.38 -33.46 -14.88
CA LYS A 310 -0.94 -32.75 -16.04
C LYS A 310 -1.21 -33.72 -17.21
N PRO A 311 -2.37 -33.66 -17.88
CA PRO A 311 -2.66 -34.56 -18.99
C PRO A 311 -1.83 -34.23 -20.24
N LEU A 312 -1.24 -35.27 -20.84
CA LEU A 312 -0.49 -35.23 -22.10
C LEU A 312 -1.40 -34.83 -23.27
N VAL A 313 -1.22 -33.62 -23.80
CA VAL A 313 -1.80 -33.23 -25.09
C VAL A 313 -0.77 -33.52 -26.17
N LEU A 314 -0.99 -34.61 -26.93
CA LEU A 314 -0.22 -34.94 -28.12
C LEU A 314 -0.66 -34.01 -29.26
N GLY A 315 0.04 -32.88 -29.43
CA GLY A 315 -0.22 -31.92 -30.50
C GLY A 315 0.35 -32.41 -31.84
N GLU A 316 -0.55 -32.58 -32.82
CA GLU A 316 -0.23 -32.87 -34.22
C GLU A 316 0.81 -31.91 -34.81
N SER A 317 1.79 -32.50 -35.49
CA SER A 317 2.76 -31.81 -36.32
C SER A 317 2.10 -31.12 -37.51
N ASN A 318 1.90 -29.81 -37.45
CA ASN A 318 1.58 -29.01 -38.62
C ASN A 318 2.87 -28.67 -39.38
N LEU A 319 3.08 -29.41 -40.48
CA LEU A 319 4.04 -29.12 -41.52
C LEU A 319 3.55 -27.91 -42.33
N GLY A 320 3.90 -26.70 -41.88
CA GLY A 320 3.52 -25.45 -42.54
C GLY A 320 4.75 -24.66 -42.97
N ILE A 321 5.26 -24.96 -44.17
CA ILE A 321 6.27 -24.14 -44.86
C ILE A 321 5.65 -22.77 -45.16
N SER A 322 6.17 -21.72 -44.54
CA SER A 322 6.05 -20.34 -45.05
C SER A 322 7.34 -19.59 -44.76
N ARG A 323 8.25 -19.61 -45.74
CA ARG A 323 9.33 -18.64 -45.88
C ARG A 323 8.71 -17.28 -46.17
N ASN A 324 8.95 -16.30 -45.32
CA ASN A 324 8.95 -14.90 -45.74
C ASN A 324 10.21 -14.22 -45.21
N PHE A 325 11.17 -14.08 -46.12
CA PHE A 325 12.25 -13.10 -46.06
C PHE A 325 11.63 -11.70 -46.19
N GLY A 326 11.85 -10.83 -45.21
CA GLY A 326 11.38 -9.44 -45.23
C GLY A 326 12.49 -8.52 -44.77
N PHE A 327 13.26 -8.01 -45.72
CA PHE A 327 14.38 -7.09 -45.55
C PHE A 327 13.99 -5.79 -44.83
N SER A 328 14.88 -5.37 -43.94
CA SER A 328 15.04 -3.99 -43.48
C SER A 328 15.14 -3.01 -44.66
N LYS A 329 14.34 -1.94 -44.65
CA LYS A 329 14.68 -0.68 -45.32
C LYS A 329 14.32 0.55 -44.47
N ARG A 330 15.26 1.47 -44.56
CA ARG A 330 15.49 2.73 -43.87
C ARG A 330 14.72 3.88 -44.54
N ALA A 331 14.30 4.84 -43.72
CA ALA A 331 14.13 6.29 -43.94
C ALA A 331 13.49 6.86 -45.23
N THR A 332 12.51 7.74 -45.04
CA THR A 332 12.27 9.01 -45.77
C THR A 332 11.43 9.91 -44.85
N LEU A 333 11.99 10.98 -44.26
CA LEU A 333 11.91 12.37 -44.71
C LEU A 333 10.51 12.78 -45.21
N ARG A 334 9.77 13.50 -44.37
CA ARG A 334 8.58 14.27 -44.73
C ARG A 334 8.91 15.76 -44.68
N THR A 335 8.86 16.41 -45.83
CA THR A 335 8.77 17.85 -46.01
C THR A 335 7.43 18.19 -46.67
N THR A 336 6.86 19.30 -46.22
CA THR A 336 5.87 20.20 -46.85
C THR A 336 4.46 19.69 -47.15
N SER A 337 3.49 20.24 -46.41
CA SER A 337 2.70 21.39 -46.87
C SER A 337 2.31 22.25 -45.67
#